data_AF-A0A4U3LZ75-F1
#
_entry.id   AF-A0A4U3LZ75-F1
#
_cell.length_a   1.000
_cell.length_b   1.000
_cell.length_c   1.000
_cell.angle_alpha   90.00
_cell.angle_beta   90.00
_cell.angle_gamma   90.00
#
_symmetry.space_group_name_H-M   'P 1'
#
loop_
_entity.id
_entity.type
_entity.pdbx_description
1 polymer ?
#
loop_
_entity_poly.entity_id
_entity_poly.type
_entity_poly.pdbx_seq_one_letter_code
_entity_poly.pdbx_strand_id
1 'polypeptide(L)'
;MDQPAAIASVRVSTTPNATPTPTPTETETATATASQPTSVPTSVPKATPVVTTKEVVELRVIAFKKKTVTDDSLPKGEKEVRAKGVNGTRRLIYRVTVVDGVQTAKHLLRQEVAKEPRTQITAVGTKVDEPEEESSGCDPNYSGCVPIASDVDCSGGSGNGPEYVAGPIEVIGSDIYRLDADHDGIACEG
;
A
#
# COMPACT_ATOMS: atom_id res chain seq x y z
N MET A 1 8.81 -7.35 2.56
CA MET A 1 8.93 -7.98 3.90
C MET A 1 7.53 -8.14 4.45
N ASP A 2 7.00 -9.36 4.36
CA ASP A 2 5.71 -9.78 4.88
C ASP A 2 5.96 -10.52 6.19
N GLN A 3 5.42 -10.03 7.31
CA GLN A 3 5.36 -10.75 8.60
C GLN A 3 4.44 -10.00 9.59
N PRO A 4 3.86 -10.69 10.60
CA PRO A 4 2.43 -10.99 10.62
C PRO A 4 1.65 -10.21 11.67
N ALA A 5 0.32 -10.15 11.49
CA ALA A 5 -0.61 -9.55 12.41
C ALA A 5 -0.62 -10.30 13.76
N ALA A 6 -0.16 -9.60 14.81
CA ALA A 6 -0.32 -10.03 16.19
C ALA A 6 -1.81 -10.03 16.56
N ILE A 7 -2.30 -11.20 16.93
CA ILE A 7 -3.58 -11.43 17.59
C ILE A 7 -3.54 -10.80 18.99
N ALA A 8 -4.21 -9.65 19.15
CA ALA A 8 -4.39 -9.00 20.46
C ALA A 8 -5.74 -9.40 21.09
N SER A 9 -5.63 -9.86 22.33
CA SER A 9 -6.63 -10.56 23.12
C SER A 9 -7.98 -9.85 23.31
N VAL A 10 -9.05 -10.65 23.24
CA VAL A 10 -10.42 -10.28 23.61
C VAL A 10 -10.47 -9.96 25.11
N ARG A 11 -10.82 -8.72 25.47
CA ARG A 11 -11.29 -8.39 26.83
C ARG A 11 -12.80 -8.54 26.86
N VAL A 12 -13.27 -9.52 27.62
CA VAL A 12 -14.69 -9.72 27.94
C VAL A 12 -15.05 -8.76 29.07
N SER A 13 -15.74 -7.66 28.76
CA SER A 13 -16.36 -6.80 29.76
C SER A 13 -17.76 -7.34 30.07
N THR A 14 -17.88 -8.08 31.17
CA THR A 14 -19.18 -8.46 31.74
C THR A 14 -19.62 -7.40 32.75
N THR A 15 -20.66 -6.64 32.42
CA THR A 15 -21.53 -6.02 33.43
C THR A 15 -22.69 -6.97 33.72
N PRO A 16 -23.05 -7.23 34.99
CA PRO A 16 -24.26 -7.95 35.33
C PRO A 16 -25.41 -6.95 35.51
N ASN A 17 -26.57 -7.19 34.90
CA ASN A 17 -27.81 -6.64 35.42
C ASN A 17 -28.95 -7.63 35.27
N ALA A 18 -29.65 -7.86 36.40
CA ALA A 18 -30.86 -8.66 36.60
C ALA A 18 -32.06 -7.98 35.88
N THR A 19 -33.19 -8.63 35.56
CA THR A 19 -34.15 -9.39 36.38
C THR A 19 -35.20 -10.02 35.42
N PRO A 20 -35.85 -11.16 35.75
CA PRO A 20 -36.68 -11.94 34.82
C PRO A 20 -38.16 -11.55 34.81
N THR A 21 -38.91 -12.00 33.79
CA THR A 21 -40.39 -12.02 33.75
C THR A 21 -40.84 -13.30 33.06
N PRO A 22 -41.64 -14.16 33.71
CA PRO A 22 -42.34 -15.27 33.03
C PRO A 22 -43.86 -15.05 33.05
N THR A 23 -44.57 -15.38 31.96
CA THR A 23 -46.02 -15.67 31.96
C THR A 23 -46.35 -16.60 30.77
N PRO A 24 -47.28 -17.57 30.93
CA PRO A 24 -47.30 -18.87 30.24
C PRO A 24 -48.38 -18.94 29.13
N THR A 25 -48.52 -20.09 28.44
CA THR A 25 -49.68 -20.62 27.64
C THR A 25 -49.11 -21.72 26.70
N GLU A 26 -49.63 -22.94 26.46
CA GLU A 26 -50.97 -23.54 26.60
C GLU A 26 -50.89 -25.08 26.65
N THR A 27 -52.03 -25.66 27.02
CA THR A 27 -52.50 -27.05 27.19
C THR A 27 -52.58 -27.87 25.90
N GLU A 28 -52.29 -29.19 25.96
CA GLU A 28 -53.15 -30.18 25.31
C GLU A 28 -53.11 -31.56 26.01
N THR A 29 -54.30 -32.17 26.08
CA THR A 29 -54.72 -33.37 26.81
C THR A 29 -54.58 -34.63 25.96
N ALA A 30 -54.13 -35.75 26.54
CA ALA A 30 -54.55 -37.07 26.09
C ALA A 30 -54.53 -38.10 27.24
N THR A 31 -55.67 -38.75 27.41
CA THR A 31 -56.01 -39.74 28.44
C THR A 31 -55.61 -41.15 28.02
N ALA A 32 -55.02 -41.94 28.94
CA ALA A 32 -55.15 -43.41 28.93
C ALA A 32 -54.91 -44.00 30.33
N THR A 33 -55.82 -44.91 30.71
CA THR A 33 -55.95 -45.57 32.02
C THR A 33 -55.23 -46.93 32.04
N ALA A 34 -54.47 -47.23 33.12
CA ALA A 34 -54.60 -48.44 33.97
C ALA A 34 -53.27 -48.96 34.57
N SER A 35 -53.31 -49.11 35.91
CA SER A 35 -52.68 -50.13 36.76
C SER A 35 -51.23 -50.00 37.29
N GLN A 36 -51.18 -49.95 38.63
CA GLN A 36 -50.10 -49.95 39.63
C GLN A 36 -49.04 -51.08 39.45
N PRO A 37 -47.81 -50.95 40.02
CA PRO A 37 -47.60 -50.89 41.46
C PRO A 37 -46.75 -49.72 41.96
N THR A 38 -46.93 -49.45 43.24
CA THR A 38 -46.39 -48.37 44.07
C THR A 38 -44.86 -48.40 44.15
N SER A 39 -44.21 -47.37 43.58
CA SER A 39 -42.81 -47.02 43.90
C SER A 39 -42.71 -45.51 44.09
N VAL A 40 -42.33 -45.05 45.28
CA VAL A 40 -42.11 -43.63 45.62
C VAL A 40 -40.86 -43.55 46.50
N PRO A 41 -39.97 -42.55 46.36
CA PRO A 41 -39.48 -41.93 45.14
C PRO A 41 -37.93 -41.81 45.16
N THR A 42 -37.28 -41.72 44.00
CA THR A 42 -36.01 -40.98 43.90
C THR A 42 -35.98 -40.28 42.56
N SER A 43 -36.79 -39.23 42.43
CA SER A 43 -36.61 -38.26 41.36
C SER A 43 -35.28 -37.55 41.61
N VAL A 44 -34.20 -38.00 40.98
CA VAL A 44 -33.02 -37.16 40.80
C VAL A 44 -33.53 -35.89 40.12
N PRO A 45 -33.34 -34.68 40.68
CA PRO A 45 -33.74 -33.46 39.99
C PRO A 45 -32.98 -33.43 38.67
N LYS A 46 -33.70 -33.57 37.55
CA LYS A 46 -33.15 -33.37 36.22
C LYS A 46 -32.68 -31.92 36.17
N ALA A 47 -31.37 -31.70 36.29
CA ALA A 47 -30.80 -30.37 36.23
C ALA A 47 -31.25 -29.70 34.93
N THR A 48 -32.02 -28.63 35.03
CA THR A 48 -32.33 -27.78 33.88
C THR A 48 -31.04 -27.10 33.44
N PRO A 49 -30.68 -27.17 32.14
CA PRO A 49 -29.46 -26.55 31.65
C PRO A 49 -29.53 -25.04 31.84
N VAL A 50 -28.45 -24.44 32.31
CA VAL A 50 -28.39 -22.98 32.53
C VAL A 50 -28.06 -22.32 31.21
N VAL A 51 -29.03 -21.61 30.64
CA VAL A 51 -28.86 -20.85 29.39
C VAL A 51 -28.61 -19.38 29.71
N THR A 52 -27.52 -18.82 29.18
CA THR A 52 -27.19 -17.40 29.31
C THR A 52 -26.89 -16.80 27.95
N THR A 53 -27.41 -15.60 27.69
CA THR A 53 -27.05 -14.81 26.50
C THR A 53 -26.19 -13.61 26.89
N LYS A 54 -25.13 -13.34 26.14
CA LYS A 54 -24.26 -12.17 26.34
C LYS A 54 -24.00 -11.45 25.02
N GLU A 55 -23.80 -10.14 25.09
CA GLU A 55 -23.28 -9.38 23.94
C GLU A 55 -21.76 -9.31 24.00
N VAL A 56 -21.11 -9.59 22.87
CA VAL A 56 -19.65 -9.57 22.74
C VAL A 56 -19.28 -8.68 21.57
N VAL A 57 -18.34 -7.77 21.82
CA VAL A 57 -17.77 -6.88 20.81
C VAL A 57 -16.47 -7.48 20.29
N GLU A 58 -16.40 -7.72 18.98
CA GLU A 58 -15.19 -8.17 18.28
C GLU A 58 -14.72 -7.08 17.32
N LEU A 59 -13.43 -6.74 17.38
CA LEU A 59 -12.81 -5.81 16.44
C LEU A 59 -12.12 -6.59 15.32
N ARG A 60 -12.36 -6.20 14.08
CA ARG A 60 -11.63 -6.71 12.92
C ARG A 60 -10.99 -5.59 12.15
N VAL A 61 -9.79 -5.83 11.66
CA VAL A 61 -9.04 -4.86 10.85
C VAL A 61 -9.72 -4.67 9.50
N ILE A 62 -9.78 -3.42 9.04
CA ILE A 62 -10.09 -3.07 7.65
C ILE A 62 -8.78 -2.63 7.02
N ALA A 63 -8.26 -3.43 6.08
CA ALA A 63 -7.01 -3.11 5.42
C ALA A 63 -7.11 -1.79 4.64
N PHE A 64 -6.06 -0.98 4.67
CA PHE A 64 -5.98 0.18 3.79
C PHE A 64 -5.81 -0.23 2.32
N LYS A 65 -6.34 0.59 1.42
CA LYS A 65 -6.09 0.46 -0.01
C LYS A 65 -4.80 1.18 -0.40
N LYS A 66 -4.16 0.76 -1.49
CA LYS A 66 -3.02 1.46 -2.09
C LYS A 66 -3.47 2.14 -3.38
N LYS A 67 -3.05 3.38 -3.59
CA LYS A 67 -3.26 4.15 -4.81
C LYS A 67 -1.93 4.70 -5.30
N THR A 68 -1.72 4.59 -6.61
CA THR A 68 -0.56 5.17 -7.28
C THR A 68 -1.00 6.38 -8.09
N VAL A 69 -0.20 7.44 -8.07
CA VAL A 69 -0.39 8.65 -8.88
C VAL A 69 0.91 8.97 -9.59
N THR A 70 0.82 9.54 -10.79
CA THR A 70 2.00 10.04 -11.52
C THR A 70 2.38 11.42 -11.01
N ASP A 71 3.67 11.73 -11.04
CA ASP A 71 4.23 13.00 -10.59
C ASP A 71 5.34 13.42 -11.54
N ASP A 72 5.20 14.57 -12.19
CA ASP A 72 6.15 15.12 -13.16
C ASP A 72 7.29 15.91 -12.51
N SER A 73 7.22 16.14 -11.19
CA SER A 73 8.32 16.73 -10.42
C SER A 73 9.37 15.71 -10.00
N LEU A 74 9.00 14.42 -9.96
CA LEU A 74 9.90 13.33 -9.58
C LEU A 74 10.56 12.69 -10.82
N PRO A 75 11.87 12.38 -10.77
CA PRO A 75 12.59 11.63 -11.80
C PRO A 75 11.85 10.37 -12.22
N LYS A 76 11.90 10.05 -13.52
CA LYS A 76 11.18 8.91 -14.09
C LYS A 76 11.55 7.61 -13.36
N GLY A 77 10.53 6.96 -12.81
CA GLY A 77 10.67 5.69 -12.08
C GLY A 77 10.91 5.83 -10.57
N GLU A 78 11.23 7.03 -10.06
CA GLU A 78 11.33 7.27 -8.62
C GLU A 78 9.97 7.14 -7.94
N LYS A 79 9.94 6.68 -6.68
CA LYS A 79 8.69 6.45 -5.93
C LYS A 79 8.73 7.14 -4.59
N GLU A 80 7.69 7.91 -4.29
CA GLU A 80 7.56 8.59 -3.01
C GLU A 80 6.19 8.33 -2.36
N VAL A 81 6.17 8.01 -1.07
CA VAL A 81 4.91 7.85 -0.32
C VAL A 81 4.40 9.21 0.14
N ARG A 82 3.50 9.83 -0.64
CA ARG A 82 2.85 11.11 -0.32
C ARG A 82 1.88 11.01 0.85
N ALA A 83 1.23 9.86 1.03
CA ALA A 83 0.37 9.60 2.19
C ALA A 83 0.53 8.16 2.66
N LYS A 84 0.87 7.96 3.94
CA LYS A 84 0.92 6.63 4.55
C LYS A 84 -0.47 6.04 4.73
N GLY A 85 -0.62 4.78 4.34
CA GLY A 85 -1.84 4.02 4.59
C GLY A 85 -1.99 3.68 6.07
N VAL A 86 -3.22 3.68 6.55
CA VAL A 86 -3.54 3.31 7.93
C VAL A 86 -4.74 2.38 7.92
N ASN A 87 -4.60 1.23 8.57
CA ASN A 87 -5.71 0.30 8.71
C ASN A 87 -6.84 0.90 9.54
N GLY A 88 -8.07 0.65 9.10
CA GLY A 88 -9.27 0.91 9.85
C GLY A 88 -9.64 -0.26 10.75
N THR A 89 -10.75 -0.13 11.46
CA THR A 89 -11.34 -1.20 12.27
C THR A 89 -12.85 -1.23 12.09
N ARG A 90 -13.41 -2.43 11.96
CA ARG A 90 -14.85 -2.68 12.07
C ARG A 90 -15.16 -3.31 13.41
N ARG A 91 -16.27 -2.88 14.00
CA ARG A 91 -16.85 -3.40 15.23
C ARG A 91 -17.98 -4.35 14.88
N LEU A 92 -17.90 -5.58 15.36
CA LEU A 92 -18.93 -6.61 15.20
C LEU A 92 -19.51 -6.91 16.58
N ILE A 93 -20.80 -6.65 16.74
CA ILE A 93 -21.54 -6.90 17.99
C ILE A 93 -22.29 -8.19 17.80
N TYR A 94 -21.95 -9.20 18.60
CA TYR A 94 -22.54 -10.53 18.55
C TYR A 94 -23.38 -10.80 19.79
N ARG A 95 -24.51 -11.51 19.62
CA ARG A 95 -25.15 -12.24 20.72
C ARG A 95 -24.54 -13.64 20.78
N VAL A 96 -23.99 -13.99 21.93
CA VAL A 96 -23.44 -15.32 22.22
C VAL A 96 -24.36 -16.03 23.19
N THR A 97 -24.85 -17.21 22.81
CA THR A 97 -25.62 -18.10 23.69
C THR A 97 -24.69 -19.13 24.29
N VAL A 98 -24.77 -19.28 25.60
CA VAL A 98 -23.98 -20.20 26.41
C VAL A 98 -24.92 -21.14 27.13
N VAL A 99 -24.67 -22.44 27.04
CA VAL A 99 -25.41 -23.50 27.75
C VAL A 99 -24.42 -24.26 28.59
N ASP A 100 -24.65 -24.32 29.91
CA ASP A 100 -23.77 -25.01 30.87
C ASP A 100 -22.29 -24.57 30.76
N GLY A 101 -22.09 -23.26 30.52
CA GLY A 101 -20.76 -22.65 30.38
C GLY A 101 -20.13 -22.77 28.99
N VAL A 102 -20.71 -23.53 28.06
CA VAL A 102 -20.19 -23.73 26.71
C VAL A 102 -20.94 -22.86 25.70
N GLN A 103 -20.21 -22.15 24.84
CA GLN A 103 -20.83 -21.39 23.74
C GLN A 103 -21.51 -22.34 22.75
N THR A 104 -22.82 -22.22 22.59
CA THR A 104 -23.62 -23.05 21.67
C THR A 104 -24.08 -22.29 20.43
N ALA A 105 -24.17 -20.96 20.51
CA ALA A 105 -24.52 -20.13 19.34
C ALA A 105 -23.81 -18.77 19.38
N LYS A 106 -23.56 -18.22 18.19
CA LYS A 106 -23.06 -16.86 17.98
C LYS A 106 -23.80 -16.23 16.81
N HIS A 107 -24.51 -15.14 17.06
CA HIS A 107 -25.31 -14.44 16.06
C HIS A 107 -24.83 -12.98 15.93
N LEU A 108 -24.57 -12.52 14.71
CA LEU A 108 -24.15 -11.14 14.46
C LEU A 108 -25.38 -10.22 14.56
N LEU A 109 -25.37 -9.31 15.53
CA LEU A 109 -26.45 -8.32 15.71
C LEU A 109 -26.22 -7.06 14.87
N ARG A 110 -24.99 -6.55 14.89
CA ARG A 110 -24.63 -5.29 14.23
C ARG A 110 -23.18 -5.30 13.78
N GLN A 111 -22.92 -4.69 12.63
CA GLN A 111 -21.58 -4.40 12.14
C GLN A 111 -21.49 -2.92 11.78
N GLU A 112 -20.42 -2.26 12.21
CA GLU A 112 -20.15 -0.87 11.84
C GLU A 112 -18.65 -0.58 11.76
N VAL A 113 -18.28 0.45 11.03
CA VAL A 113 -16.89 0.92 10.96
C VAL A 113 -16.61 1.77 12.19
N ALA A 114 -15.68 1.32 13.03
CA ALA A 114 -15.24 2.04 14.22
C ALA A 114 -14.12 3.02 13.91
N LYS A 115 -13.26 2.70 12.94
CA LYS A 115 -12.23 3.60 12.40
C LYS A 115 -12.10 3.40 10.90
N GLU A 116 -12.19 4.47 10.13
CA GLU A 116 -12.03 4.39 8.68
C GLU A 116 -10.57 4.08 8.29
N PRO A 117 -10.34 3.21 7.30
CA PRO A 117 -9.01 3.01 6.74
C PRO A 117 -8.59 4.25 5.92
N ARG A 118 -7.34 4.67 6.07
CA ARG A 118 -6.74 5.71 5.23
C ARG A 118 -5.95 5.07 4.10
N THR A 119 -6.26 5.43 2.86
CA THR A 119 -5.56 4.96 1.67
C THR A 119 -4.10 5.41 1.66
N GLN A 120 -3.18 4.51 1.31
CA GLN A 120 -1.80 4.86 1.00
C GLN A 120 -1.73 5.48 -0.40
N ILE A 121 -1.06 6.62 -0.54
CA ILE A 121 -0.80 7.25 -1.84
C ILE A 121 0.71 7.21 -2.10
N THR A 122 1.09 6.61 -3.23
CA THR A 122 2.47 6.58 -3.72
C THR A 122 2.53 7.32 -5.06
N ALA A 123 3.35 8.37 -5.11
CA ALA A 123 3.71 9.05 -6.35
C ALA A 123 4.77 8.24 -7.10
N VAL A 124 4.66 8.17 -8.42
CA VAL A 124 5.65 7.62 -9.34
C VAL A 124 6.10 8.72 -10.27
N GLY A 125 7.39 8.96 -10.30
CA GLY A 125 8.01 9.99 -11.11
C GLY A 125 7.89 9.71 -12.60
N THR A 126 7.64 10.78 -13.33
CA THR A 126 7.49 10.81 -14.80
C THR A 126 8.37 11.86 -15.45
N LYS A 127 9.16 12.61 -14.68
CA LYS A 127 10.12 13.59 -15.20
C LYS A 127 11.18 12.86 -16.00
N VAL A 128 11.19 13.07 -17.30
CA VAL A 128 12.28 12.65 -18.16
C VAL A 128 13.34 13.73 -18.01
N ASP A 129 14.54 13.35 -17.56
CA ASP A 129 15.67 14.25 -17.67
C ASP A 129 15.86 14.52 -19.17
N GLU A 130 15.78 15.79 -19.55
CA GLU A 130 16.24 16.19 -20.87
C GLU A 130 17.66 15.63 -21.03
N PRO A 131 17.99 15.02 -22.18
CA PRO A 131 19.33 14.53 -22.38
C PRO A 131 20.26 15.70 -22.09
N GLU A 132 21.02 15.59 -20.99
CA GLU A 132 22.25 16.33 -20.87
C GLU A 132 22.98 15.97 -22.15
N GLU A 133 23.13 16.94 -23.07
CA GLU A 133 23.98 16.80 -24.25
C GLU A 133 25.24 16.13 -23.76
N GLU A 134 25.37 14.81 -24.01
CA GLU A 134 26.55 14.10 -23.60
C GLU A 134 27.66 14.82 -24.34
N SER A 135 28.46 15.58 -23.60
CA SER A 135 29.65 16.23 -24.13
C SER A 135 30.48 15.07 -24.66
N SER A 136 30.39 14.85 -25.96
CA SER A 136 30.88 13.68 -26.66
C SER A 136 32.41 13.66 -26.73
N GLY A 137 33.08 14.42 -25.83
CA GLY A 137 34.47 14.86 -25.95
C GLY A 137 34.68 15.85 -27.09
N CYS A 138 33.62 16.20 -27.82
CA CYS A 138 33.65 17.02 -29.02
C CYS A 138 33.11 18.42 -28.70
N ASP A 139 33.75 19.45 -29.24
CA ASP A 139 33.33 20.83 -29.11
C ASP A 139 32.10 21.10 -30.01
N PRO A 140 30.98 21.61 -29.45
CA PRO A 140 29.73 21.80 -30.19
C PRO A 140 29.79 22.94 -31.22
N ASN A 141 30.85 23.76 -31.25
CA ASN A 141 30.98 24.83 -32.23
C ASN A 141 31.38 24.34 -33.63
N TYR A 142 31.62 23.04 -33.82
CA TYR A 142 32.11 22.48 -35.07
C TYR A 142 31.32 21.23 -35.50
N SER A 143 31.21 20.98 -36.80
CA SER A 143 30.54 19.79 -37.33
C SER A 143 31.48 18.58 -37.29
N GLY A 144 31.19 17.62 -36.42
CA GLY A 144 32.05 16.45 -36.18
C GLY A 144 32.74 16.50 -34.83
N CYS A 145 33.77 15.68 -34.65
CA CYS A 145 34.46 15.62 -33.35
C CYS A 145 35.74 16.44 -33.34
N VAL A 146 35.62 17.70 -32.96
CA VAL A 146 36.77 18.54 -32.58
C VAL A 146 37.03 18.32 -31.09
N PRO A 147 38.16 17.74 -30.66
CA PRO A 147 38.42 17.48 -29.25
C PRO A 147 38.35 18.75 -28.40
N ILE A 148 37.77 18.68 -27.20
CA ILE A 148 37.80 19.80 -26.26
C ILE A 148 39.19 19.90 -25.64
N ALA A 149 40.01 20.81 -26.17
CA ALA A 149 41.38 21.07 -25.71
C ALA A 149 41.63 22.57 -25.49
N SER A 150 42.83 22.93 -25.01
CA SER A 150 43.24 24.34 -24.91
C SER A 150 43.52 24.96 -26.28
N ASP A 151 43.93 24.14 -27.24
CA ASP A 151 44.29 24.51 -28.60
C ASP A 151 44.13 23.26 -29.47
N VAL A 152 43.52 23.40 -30.64
CA VAL A 152 43.32 22.33 -31.61
C VAL A 152 43.78 22.86 -32.95
N ASP A 153 44.60 22.09 -33.65
CA ASP A 153 45.16 22.47 -34.95
C ASP A 153 44.62 21.60 -36.10
N CYS A 154 44.69 22.12 -37.32
CA CYS A 154 44.41 21.33 -38.51
C CYS A 154 45.53 20.31 -38.77
N SER A 155 45.14 19.05 -38.99
CA SER A 155 46.06 17.97 -39.37
C SER A 155 46.77 18.31 -40.68
N GLY A 156 48.10 18.30 -40.69
CA GLY A 156 48.92 18.62 -41.86
C GLY A 156 49.39 20.08 -41.96
N GLY A 157 48.98 20.95 -41.02
CA GLY A 157 49.50 22.32 -40.88
C GLY A 157 50.78 22.43 -40.03
N SER A 158 51.26 23.66 -39.86
CA SER A 158 52.43 24.02 -39.01
C SER A 158 52.06 24.22 -37.53
N GLY A 159 50.95 23.64 -37.09
CA GLY A 159 50.41 23.77 -35.73
C GLY A 159 51.38 23.28 -34.64
N ASN A 160 51.18 23.76 -33.42
CA ASN A 160 51.96 23.35 -32.24
C ASN A 160 51.07 22.89 -31.08
N GLY A 161 49.76 22.81 -31.32
CA GLY A 161 48.74 22.45 -30.36
C GLY A 161 48.88 21.01 -29.88
N PRO A 162 48.29 20.70 -28.71
CA PRO A 162 48.28 19.37 -28.14
C PRO A 162 47.41 18.37 -28.93
N GLU A 163 46.43 18.86 -29.69
CA GLU A 163 45.45 18.05 -30.42
C GLU A 163 45.30 18.53 -31.87
N TYR A 164 44.95 17.59 -32.75
CA TYR A 164 44.76 17.86 -34.17
C TYR A 164 43.45 17.27 -34.68
N VAL A 165 42.83 17.95 -35.63
CA VAL A 165 41.60 17.49 -36.28
C VAL A 165 41.75 17.50 -37.80
N ALA A 166 41.11 16.56 -38.50
CA ALA A 166 41.18 16.45 -39.95
C ALA A 166 39.97 17.15 -40.60
N GLY A 167 40.24 18.13 -41.47
CA GLY A 167 39.23 18.85 -42.24
C GLY A 167 38.76 18.14 -43.50
N PRO A 168 37.76 18.71 -44.21
CA PRO A 168 37.06 19.95 -43.86
C PRO A 168 36.01 19.74 -42.76
N ILE A 169 35.83 20.73 -41.89
CA ILE A 169 34.88 20.74 -40.77
C ILE A 169 34.09 22.04 -40.82
N GLU A 170 32.77 21.99 -40.65
CA GLU A 170 31.98 23.23 -40.64
C GLU A 170 32.04 23.89 -39.26
N VAL A 171 32.13 25.21 -39.22
CA VAL A 171 31.98 25.99 -37.99
C VAL A 171 30.49 26.26 -37.77
N ILE A 172 29.88 25.55 -36.81
CA ILE A 172 28.46 25.68 -36.44
C ILE A 172 28.25 26.91 -35.54
N GLY A 173 29.20 27.16 -34.64
CA GLY A 173 29.12 28.18 -33.60
C GLY A 173 30.19 29.25 -33.76
N SER A 174 31.07 29.35 -32.76
CA SER A 174 32.23 30.26 -32.78
C SER A 174 33.52 29.50 -33.09
N ASP A 175 34.36 30.06 -33.95
CA ASP A 175 35.69 29.50 -34.23
C ASP A 175 36.69 29.81 -33.10
N ILE A 176 36.56 29.10 -31.99
CA ILE A 176 37.36 29.32 -30.77
C ILE A 176 38.81 28.86 -30.93
N TYR A 177 39.07 27.88 -31.79
CA TYR A 177 40.39 27.33 -32.08
C TYR A 177 41.05 27.96 -33.32
N ARG A 178 40.35 28.89 -33.99
CA ARG A 178 40.86 29.61 -35.17
C ARG A 178 41.21 28.67 -36.34
N LEU A 179 40.42 27.62 -36.51
CA LEU A 179 40.61 26.60 -37.55
C LEU A 179 40.10 27.07 -38.93
N ASP A 180 39.25 28.10 -38.96
CA ASP A 180 38.72 28.78 -40.14
C ASP A 180 39.40 30.15 -40.27
N ALA A 181 40.53 30.18 -40.96
CA ALA A 181 41.39 31.37 -41.03
C ALA A 181 40.78 32.50 -41.87
N ASP A 182 40.02 32.17 -42.91
CA ASP A 182 39.37 33.10 -43.83
C ASP A 182 37.91 33.41 -43.48
N HIS A 183 37.37 32.76 -42.44
CA HIS A 183 36.07 33.01 -41.83
C HIS A 183 34.90 32.77 -42.82
N ASP A 184 35.02 31.74 -43.65
CA ASP A 184 34.00 31.39 -44.64
C ASP A 184 33.00 30.33 -44.13
N GLY A 185 33.23 29.81 -42.93
CA GLY A 185 32.42 28.81 -42.26
C GLY A 185 32.98 27.39 -42.36
N ILE A 186 34.10 27.17 -43.04
CA ILE A 186 34.75 25.86 -43.15
C ILE A 186 36.17 25.90 -42.58
N ALA A 187 36.39 25.09 -41.56
CA ALA A 187 37.67 24.87 -40.92
C ALA A 187 38.52 23.82 -41.65
N CYS A 188 39.85 23.99 -41.59
CA CYS A 188 40.85 23.03 -42.05
C CYS A 188 40.74 22.64 -43.54
N GLU A 189 40.46 23.59 -44.42
CA GLU A 189 40.29 23.34 -45.86
C GLU A 189 41.57 23.07 -46.66
N GLY A 190 42.75 23.36 -46.10
CA GLY A 190 44.06 22.90 -46.61
C GLY A 190 44.52 23.50 -47.94
#